data_AF-A0A2I0EZ68-F1
#
_entry.id   AF-A0A2I0EZ68-F1
#
_cell.length_a   1.000
_cell.length_b   1.000
_cell.length_c   1.000
_cell.angle_alpha   90.00
_cell.angle_beta   90.00
_cell.angle_gamma   90.00
#
_symmetry.space_group_name_H-M   'P 1'
#
loop_
_entity.id
_entity.type
_entity.pdbx_description
1 polymer ?
#
loop_
_entity_poly.entity_id
_entity_poly.type
_entity_poly.pdbx_seq_one_letter_code
_entity_poly.pdbx_strand_id
1 'polypeptide(L)'
;MDNTTKAVLYYAIVSHETNSAYKQGIDHLASLGVDVQSITCDGRRGLRTLFTYTPCQMCQFHQVQIVTRYLTRRPKNIASIELRRLTL
;
A
#
# COMPACT_ATOMS: atom_id res chain seq x y z
N MET A 1 3.39 8.54 6.93
CA MET A 1 4.38 9.64 7.00
C MET A 1 3.59 10.93 7.03
N ASP A 2 3.86 11.80 7.98
CA ASP A 2 3.25 13.13 7.99
C ASP A 2 3.73 13.93 6.77
N ASN A 3 2.82 14.59 6.07
CA ASN A 3 3.17 15.30 4.85
C ASN A 3 4.01 16.56 5.12
N THR A 4 3.85 17.16 6.30
CA THR A 4 4.54 18.40 6.67
C THR A 4 5.96 18.12 7.16
N THR A 5 6.09 17.26 8.17
CA THR A 5 7.37 16.96 8.83
C THR A 5 8.13 15.81 8.19
N LYS A 6 7.49 15.05 7.29
CA LYS A 6 8.02 13.78 6.75
C LYS A 6 8.33 12.72 7.82
N ALA A 7 7.80 12.90 9.03
CA ALA A 7 7.99 11.94 10.11
C ALA A 7 7.13 10.68 9.91
N VAL A 8 7.65 9.54 10.34
CA VAL A 8 6.84 8.31 10.45
C VAL A 8 5.95 8.44 11.68
N LEU A 9 4.64 8.27 11.50
CA LEU A 9 3.66 8.41 12.59
C LEU A 9 3.63 7.19 13.52
N TYR A 10 3.92 6.01 12.96
CA TYR A 10 3.96 4.75 13.71
C TYR A 10 4.88 3.76 13.00
N TYR A 11 5.66 3.03 13.78
CA TYR A 11 6.41 1.86 13.32
C TYR A 11 6.42 0.81 14.44
N ALA A 12 6.52 -0.45 14.06
CA ALA A 12 6.68 -1.55 14.99
C ALA A 12 7.65 -2.57 14.41
N ILE A 13 8.48 -3.15 15.28
CA ILE A 13 9.32 -4.30 14.93
C ILE A 13 8.54 -5.53 15.37
N VAL A 14 8.20 -6.39 14.41
CA VAL A 14 7.41 -7.61 14.64
C VAL A 14 8.20 -8.83 14.18
N SER A 15 7.97 -9.97 14.83
CA SER A 15 8.54 -11.25 14.40
C SER A 15 7.95 -11.74 13.08
N HIS A 16 6.65 -11.50 12.90
CA HIS A 16 5.91 -11.83 11.69
C HIS A 16 4.99 -10.68 11.31
N GLU A 17 4.98 -10.35 10.03
CA GLU A 17 4.02 -9.41 9.48
C GLU A 17 2.64 -10.10 9.43
N THR A 18 1.67 -9.57 10.18
CA THR A 18 0.30 -10.10 10.31
C THR A 18 -0.72 -9.00 10.10
N ASN A 19 -1.93 -9.36 9.68
CA ASN A 19 -3.01 -8.37 9.50
C ASN A 19 -3.39 -7.71 10.83
N SER A 20 -3.29 -8.43 11.95
CA SER A 20 -3.51 -7.87 13.28
C SER A 20 -2.48 -6.79 13.65
N ALA A 21 -1.21 -6.93 13.23
CA ALA A 21 -0.19 -5.90 13.46
C ALA A 21 -0.56 -4.56 12.78
N TYR A 22 -1.11 -4.61 11.56
CA TYR A 22 -1.61 -3.39 10.89
C TYR A 22 -2.81 -2.80 11.62
N LYS A 23 -3.76 -3.63 12.05
CA LYS A 23 -4.91 -3.14 12.81
C LYS A 23 -4.47 -2.45 14.10
N GLN A 24 -3.51 -3.01 14.84
CA GLN A 24 -2.94 -2.37 16.03
C GLN A 24 -2.34 -0.99 15.72
N GLY A 25 -1.60 -0.86 14.62
CA GLY A 25 -1.05 0.42 14.21
C GLY A 25 -2.12 1.46 13.85
N ILE A 26 -3.16 1.06 13.12
CA ILE A 26 -4.29 1.94 12.78
C ILE A 26 -5.08 2.33 14.03
N ASP A 27 -5.38 1.38 14.92
CA ASP A 27 -6.07 1.64 16.18
C ASP A 27 -5.26 2.59 17.08
N HIS A 28 -3.93 2.46 17.09
CA HIS A 28 -3.03 3.36 17.82
C HIS A 28 -3.06 4.79 17.23
N LEU A 29 -3.02 4.93 15.90
CA LEU A 29 -3.14 6.25 15.27
C LEU A 29 -4.50 6.88 15.60
N ALA A 30 -5.58 6.10 15.56
CA ALA A 30 -6.92 6.56 15.92
C ALA A 30 -7.01 7.00 17.40
N SER A 31 -6.34 6.31 18.33
CA SER A 31 -6.33 6.70 19.74
C SER A 31 -5.56 8.01 20.01
N LEU A 32 -4.65 8.40 19.12
CA LEU A 32 -3.98 9.69 19.10
C LEU A 32 -4.82 10.79 18.43
N GLY A 33 -6.05 10.49 18.00
CA GLY A 33 -6.95 11.42 17.31
C GLY A 33 -6.66 11.57 15.81
N VAL A 34 -5.86 10.68 15.21
CA VAL A 34 -5.63 10.67 13.76
C VAL A 34 -6.82 10.04 13.05
N ASP A 35 -7.47 10.83 12.21
CA ASP A 35 -8.57 10.37 11.36
C ASP A 35 -8.04 9.75 10.04
N VAL A 36 -8.14 8.43 9.91
CA VAL A 36 -7.63 7.68 8.76
C VAL A 36 -8.69 7.60 7.65
N GLN A 37 -8.58 8.52 6.69
CA GLN A 37 -9.52 8.64 5.57
C GLN A 37 -9.33 7.59 4.47
N SER A 38 -8.11 7.09 4.28
CA SER A 38 -7.81 6.04 3.30
C SER A 38 -6.51 5.32 3.64
N ILE A 39 -6.36 4.10 3.13
CA ILE A 39 -5.16 3.27 3.31
C ILE A 39 -4.59 2.96 1.93
N THR A 40 -3.30 3.23 1.75
CA THR A 40 -2.55 2.80 0.57
C THR A 40 -1.49 1.80 1.02
N CYS A 41 -1.57 0.56 0.52
CA CYS A 41 -0.73 -0.56 0.96
C CYS A 41 -0.04 -1.25 -0.22
N ASP A 42 0.91 -2.13 0.06
CA ASP A 42 1.67 -2.92 -0.92
C ASP A 42 0.90 -4.14 -1.48
N GLY A 43 -0.39 -4.28 -1.16
CA GLY A 43 -1.25 -5.35 -1.68
C GLY A 43 -1.29 -6.61 -0.82
N ARG A 44 -0.82 -6.54 0.44
CA ARG A 44 -0.92 -7.64 1.39
C ARG A 44 -2.33 -8.22 1.49
N ARG A 45 -2.42 -9.55 1.36
CA ARG A 45 -3.67 -10.29 1.37
C ARG A 45 -4.44 -10.08 2.68
N GLY A 46 -5.72 -9.71 2.55
CA GLY A 46 -6.64 -9.57 3.68
C GLY A 46 -6.65 -8.19 4.35
N LEU A 47 -5.75 -7.26 4.01
CA LEU A 47 -5.85 -5.88 4.53
C LEU A 47 -7.11 -5.18 4.04
N ARG A 48 -7.45 -5.31 2.76
CA ARG A 48 -8.67 -4.70 2.20
C ARG A 48 -9.95 -5.20 2.87
N THR A 49 -10.00 -6.48 3.26
CA THR A 49 -11.15 -7.05 3.96
C THR A 49 -11.16 -6.72 5.46
N LEU A 50 -10.01 -6.36 6.03
CA LEU A 50 -9.88 -5.97 7.43
C LEU A 50 -10.42 -4.56 7.68
N PHE A 51 -10.23 -3.64 6.73
CA PHE A 51 -10.64 -2.24 6.83
C PHE A 51 -11.85 -1.98 5.93
N THR A 52 -13.04 -2.43 6.35
CA THR A 52 -14.28 -2.35 5.53
C THR A 52 -14.83 -0.94 5.38
N TYR A 53 -14.57 -0.05 6.34
CA TYR A 53 -15.08 1.32 6.35
C TYR A 53 -14.06 2.36 5.86
N THR A 54 -12.79 1.96 5.74
CA THR A 54 -11.72 2.83 5.26
C THR A 54 -11.28 2.35 3.88
N PRO A 55 -11.46 3.15 2.81
CA PRO A 55 -11.03 2.79 1.47
C PRO A 55 -9.56 2.35 1.46
N CYS A 56 -9.31 1.13 0.99
CA CYS A 56 -7.98 0.55 0.93
C CYS A 56 -7.59 0.23 -0.51
N GLN A 57 -6.47 0.78 -0.96
CA GLN A 57 -5.96 0.64 -2.33
C GLN A 57 -4.52 0.13 -2.37
N MET A 58 -4.15 -0.39 -3.53
CA MET A 58 -2.78 -0.77 -3.85
C MET A 58 -1.94 0.49 -4.12
N CYS A 59 -0.71 0.50 -3.61
CA CYS A 59 0.26 1.55 -3.83
C CYS A 59 0.74 1.53 -5.28
N GLN A 60 0.63 2.66 -5.98
CA GLN A 60 1.05 2.77 -7.37
C GLN A 60 2.53 2.45 -7.57
N PHE A 61 3.42 2.83 -6.64
CA PHE A 61 4.84 2.49 -6.74
C PHE A 61 5.07 0.97 -6.70
N HIS A 62 4.39 0.26 -5.79
CA HIS A 62 4.47 -1.20 -5.75
C HIS A 62 3.81 -1.84 -6.98
N GLN A 63 2.72 -1.26 -7.49
CA GLN A 63 2.06 -1.73 -8.72
C GLN A 63 3.02 -1.61 -9.93
N VAL A 64 3.70 -0.48 -10.10
CA VAL A 64 4.74 -0.28 -11.12
C VAL A 64 5.87 -1.30 -10.97
N GLN A 65 6.32 -1.56 -9.74
CA GLN A 65 7.35 -2.56 -9.47
C GLN A 65 6.89 -3.98 -9.83
N ILE A 66 5.65 -4.35 -9.54
CA ILE A 66 5.07 -5.65 -9.93
C ILE A 66 5.07 -5.77 -11.46
N VAL A 67 4.53 -4.77 -12.17
CA VAL A 67 4.49 -4.78 -13.63
C VAL A 67 5.90 -4.83 -14.22
N THR A 68 6.84 -4.06 -13.68
CA THR A 68 8.24 -4.05 -14.14
C THR A 68 8.98 -5.36 -13.84
N ARG A 69 8.57 -6.11 -12.80
CA ARG A 69 9.18 -7.41 -12.48
C ARG A 69 8.79 -8.48 -13.51
N TYR A 70 7.56 -8.43 -14.03
CA TYR A 70 7.04 -9.42 -14.97
C TYR A 70 7.12 -8.97 -16.44
N LEU A 71 7.27 -7.67 -16.72
CA LEU A 71 7.49 -7.12 -18.05
C LEU A 71 8.89 -6.55 -18.20
N THR A 72 9.47 -6.68 -19.39
CA THR A 72 10.66 -5.88 -19.75
C THR A 72 10.33 -4.39 -19.72
N ARG A 73 11.30 -3.55 -19.35
CA ARG A 73 11.18 -2.08 -19.39
C ARG A 73 11.00 -1.53 -20.81
N ARG A 74 11.26 -2.35 -21.84
CA ARG A 74 11.09 -2.02 -23.26
C ARG A 74 10.28 -3.13 -23.96
N PRO A 75 8.98 -3.27 -23.65
CA PRO A 75 8.17 -4.31 -24.25
C PRO A 75 7.97 -4.02 -25.74
N LYS A 76 8.00 -5.09 -26.55
CA LYS A 76 7.70 -5.02 -27.99
C LYS A 76 6.30 -5.53 -28.33
N ASN A 77 5.75 -6.42 -27.49
CA ASN A 77 4.40 -6.94 -27.67
C ASN A 77 3.38 -5.86 -27.24
N ILE A 78 2.29 -5.74 -28.02
CA ILE A 78 1.27 -4.69 -27.85
C ILE A 78 0.64 -4.76 -26.46
N ALA A 79 0.20 -5.95 -26.01
CA ALA A 79 -0.45 -6.11 -24.70
C ALA A 79 0.41 -5.63 -23.51
N SER A 80 1.73 -5.83 -23.56
CA SER A 80 2.66 -5.38 -22.53
C SER A 80 2.91 -3.88 -22.59
N ILE A 81 2.92 -3.29 -23.78
CA ILE A 81 2.99 -1.83 -23.94
C ILE A 81 1.76 -1.18 -23.32
N GLU A 82 0.56 -1.69 -23.63
CA GLU A 82 -0.70 -1.19 -23.09
C GLU A 82 -0.79 -1.38 -21.58
N LEU A 83 -0.45 -2.56 -21.04
CA LEU A 83 -0.44 -2.79 -19.60
C LEU A 83 0.52 -1.84 -18.86
N ARG A 84 1.71 -1.60 -19.43
CA ARG A 84 2.68 -0.67 -18.84
C ARG A 84 2.17 0.77 -18.86
N ARG A 85 1.42 1.16 -19.89
CA ARG A 85 0.78 2.49 -20.02
C ARG A 85 -0.38 2.72 -19.03
N LEU A 86 -1.03 1.65 -18.57
CA LEU A 86 -2.03 1.74 -17.50
C LEU A 86 -1.41 1.90 -16.11
N THR A 87 -0.12 1.66 -15.97
CA THR A 87 0.57 1.63 -14.67
C THR A 87 1.49 2.84 -14.45
N LEU A 88 1.88 3.54 -15.52
CA LEU A 88 2.77 4.72 -15.52
C LEU A 88 2.01 5.94 -16.03
#